data_AF-A0A3C0U3B1-F1
#
_entry.id   AF-A0A3C0U3B1-F1
#
_cell.length_a   1.000
_cell.length_b   1.000
_cell.length_c   1.000
_cell.angle_alpha   90.00
_cell.angle_beta   90.00
_cell.angle_gamma   90.00
#
_symmetry.space_group_name_H-M   'P 1'
#
loop_
_entity.id
_entity.type
_entity.pdbx_description
1 polymer ?
#
loop_
_entity_poly.entity_id
_entity_poly.type
_entity_poly.pdbx_seq_one_letter_code
_entity_poly.pdbx_strand_id
1 'polypeptide(L)'
;MEHISAEKLAESAVEEYKKIEAKIAAGTLSPKDRRDIPLQVMPTGEPLVRARQMTEVALGYTKEQAIVEANRCLQCKNEPCVKGCPVNVHIPQFIAHVAKGDFKSAVDEIKMTNLLPAICGRVCPQEKQCQGQCTVGKMNKSVEKAVSIGRLERFVADWERNNNLTTSPSVAAPTGKKVAVIGSGPAGLTVAADCRRAGHDVTVFEAFHKAGGVMVYGIPEFR
;
A
#
# COMPACT_ATOMS: atom_id res chain seq x y z
N MET A 1 -3.09 -7.49 -25.39
CA MET A 1 -3.74 -6.21 -25.06
C MET A 1 -2.80 -5.10 -25.46
N GLU A 2 -3.33 -4.08 -26.12
CA GLU A 2 -2.59 -2.87 -26.44
C GLU A 2 -2.19 -2.14 -25.14
N HIS A 3 -0.99 -1.56 -25.10
CA HIS A 3 -0.52 -0.81 -23.94
C HIS A 3 -1.32 0.50 -23.81
N ILE A 4 -1.94 0.73 -22.65
CA ILE A 4 -2.61 1.99 -22.34
C ILE A 4 -1.62 2.87 -21.58
N SER A 5 -1.40 4.09 -22.09
CA SER A 5 -0.46 5.03 -21.48
C SER A 5 -0.95 5.53 -20.12
N ALA A 6 -0.01 5.96 -19.28
CA ALA A 6 -0.32 6.49 -17.95
C ALA A 6 -1.25 7.72 -18.01
N GLU A 7 -1.09 8.56 -19.03
CA GLU A 7 -1.90 9.76 -19.25
C GLU A 7 -3.36 9.40 -19.51
N LYS A 8 -3.62 8.44 -20.42
CA LYS A 8 -4.99 7.98 -20.73
C LYS A 8 -5.67 7.37 -19.50
N LEU A 9 -4.91 6.60 -18.70
CA LEU A 9 -5.42 6.04 -17.46
C LEU A 9 -5.74 7.14 -16.42
N ALA A 10 -4.92 8.18 -16.33
CA ALA A 10 -5.15 9.31 -15.44
C ALA A 10 -6.38 10.13 -15.87
N GLU A 11 -6.54 10.41 -17.17
CA GLU A 11 -7.73 11.09 -17.72
C GLU A 11 -9.02 10.32 -17.40
N SER A 12 -9.01 9.01 -17.64
CA SER A 12 -10.15 8.15 -17.29
C SER A 12 -10.45 8.15 -15.79
N ALA A 13 -9.42 8.16 -14.94
CA ALA A 13 -9.58 8.22 -13.50
C ALA A 13 -10.19 9.55 -13.03
N VAL A 14 -9.83 10.67 -13.66
CA VAL A 14 -10.43 12.00 -13.38
C VAL A 14 -11.91 12.00 -13.70
N GLU A 15 -12.33 11.38 -14.81
CA GLU A 15 -13.75 11.28 -15.16
C GLU A 15 -14.54 10.42 -14.17
N GLU A 16 -14.00 9.27 -13.79
CA GLU A 16 -14.62 8.39 -12.78
C GLU A 16 -14.66 9.05 -11.40
N TYR A 17 -13.61 9.77 -11.02
CA TYR A 17 -13.55 10.54 -9.79
C TYR A 17 -14.69 11.56 -9.70
N LYS A 18 -14.92 12.35 -10.76
CA LYS A 18 -16.03 13.31 -10.82
C LYS A 18 -17.40 12.65 -10.67
N LYS A 19 -17.60 11.46 -11.27
CA LYS A 19 -18.85 10.69 -11.12
C LYS A 19 -19.06 10.24 -9.68
N ILE A 20 -18.00 9.79 -9.01
CA ILE A 20 -18.04 9.37 -7.61
C ILE A 20 -18.31 10.56 -6.69
N GLU A 21 -17.64 11.70 -6.90
CA GLU A 21 -17.88 12.93 -6.12
C GLU A 21 -19.33 13.39 -6.22
N ALA A 22 -19.90 13.40 -7.43
CA ALA A 22 -21.30 13.77 -7.63
C ALA A 22 -22.25 12.82 -6.88
N LYS A 23 -21.97 11.51 -6.88
CA LYS A 23 -22.76 10.53 -6.12
C LYS A 23 -22.61 10.72 -4.62
N ILE A 24 -21.41 10.97 -4.12
CA ILE A 24 -21.14 11.21 -2.69
C ILE A 24 -21.85 12.49 -2.23
N ALA A 25 -21.85 13.53 -3.05
CA ALA A 25 -22.57 14.77 -2.78
C ALA A 25 -24.09 14.56 -2.73
N ALA A 26 -24.63 13.62 -3.51
CA ALA A 26 -26.05 13.25 -3.48
C ALA A 26 -26.42 12.30 -2.33
N GLY A 27 -25.44 11.63 -1.70
CA GLY A 27 -25.64 10.74 -0.56
C GLY A 27 -24.56 9.68 -0.40
N THR A 28 -24.74 8.78 0.56
CA THR A 28 -23.77 7.70 0.82
C THR A 28 -23.80 6.65 -0.30
N LEU A 29 -22.63 6.28 -0.83
CA LEU A 29 -22.52 5.21 -1.83
C LEU A 29 -23.06 3.88 -1.30
N SER A 30 -24.07 3.33 -1.98
CA SER A 30 -24.62 2.02 -1.66
C SER A 30 -23.64 0.89 -2.04
N PRO A 31 -23.80 -0.33 -1.51
CA PRO A 31 -23.01 -1.47 -1.97
C PRO A 31 -23.14 -1.74 -3.47
N LYS A 32 -24.28 -1.37 -4.10
CA LYS A 32 -24.42 -1.45 -5.55
C LYS A 32 -23.54 -0.43 -6.25
N ASP A 33 -23.58 0.83 -5.82
CA ASP A 33 -22.74 1.89 -6.39
C ASP A 33 -21.27 1.52 -6.35
N ARG A 34 -20.80 0.99 -5.22
CA ARG A 34 -19.39 0.59 -5.04
C ARG A 34 -18.98 -0.55 -5.97
N ARG A 35 -19.89 -1.47 -6.28
CA ARG A 35 -19.62 -2.58 -7.22
C ARG A 35 -19.52 -2.12 -8.66
N ASP A 36 -20.27 -1.08 -9.02
CA ASP A 36 -20.32 -0.56 -10.37
C ASP A 36 -19.12 0.35 -10.69
N ILE A 37 -18.34 0.76 -9.67
CA ILE A 37 -17.08 1.51 -9.85
C ILE A 37 -16.04 0.63 -10.56
N PRO A 38 -15.48 1.08 -11.70
CA PRO A 38 -14.50 0.31 -12.44
C PRO A 38 -13.19 0.16 -11.68
N LEU A 39 -12.58 -1.03 -11.79
CA LEU A 39 -11.23 -1.30 -11.31
C LEU A 39 -10.24 -0.32 -11.95
N GLN A 40 -9.38 0.29 -11.14
CA GLN A 40 -8.31 1.13 -11.65
C GLN A 40 -7.13 0.28 -12.11
N VAL A 41 -6.73 0.46 -13.37
CA VAL A 41 -5.54 -0.20 -13.91
C VAL A 41 -4.32 0.55 -13.41
N MET A 42 -3.34 -0.18 -12.87
CA MET A 42 -2.05 0.40 -12.48
C MET A 42 -1.31 0.89 -13.72
N PRO A 43 -0.94 2.18 -13.79
CA PRO A 43 -0.06 2.67 -14.84
C PRO A 43 1.26 1.90 -14.83
N THR A 44 1.74 1.54 -16.03
CA THR A 44 3.02 0.86 -16.18
C THR A 44 3.83 1.49 -17.31
N GLY A 45 5.15 1.30 -17.33
CA GLY A 45 5.96 1.72 -18.47
C GLY A 45 5.59 0.98 -19.77
N GLU A 46 5.86 1.59 -20.93
CA GLU A 46 5.63 0.97 -22.24
C GLU A 46 6.49 -0.32 -22.36
N PRO A 47 5.90 -1.46 -22.77
CA PRO A 47 6.58 -2.76 -22.80
C PRO A 47 7.95 -2.81 -23.49
N LEU A 48 8.09 -2.25 -24.70
CA LEU A 48 9.34 -2.29 -25.45
C LEU A 48 10.41 -1.37 -24.85
N VAL A 49 9.98 -0.25 -24.25
CA VAL A 49 10.89 0.67 -23.54
C VAL A 49 11.33 0.07 -22.20
N ARG A 50 10.41 -0.41 -21.36
CA ARG A 50 10.73 -0.94 -20.02
C ARG A 50 11.55 -2.22 -20.04
N ALA A 51 11.52 -2.98 -21.13
CA ALA A 51 12.36 -4.16 -21.32
C ALA A 51 13.87 -3.83 -21.39
N ARG A 52 14.24 -2.55 -21.55
CA ARG A 52 15.62 -2.09 -21.75
C ARG A 52 16.13 -1.18 -20.63
N GLN A 53 15.42 -1.06 -19.52
CA GLN A 53 15.79 -0.21 -18.38
C GLN A 53 15.46 -0.88 -17.03
N MET A 54 16.06 -0.37 -15.96
CA MET A 54 15.87 -0.88 -14.59
C MET A 54 14.91 -0.04 -13.74
N THR A 55 14.26 0.97 -14.33
CA THR A 55 13.25 1.78 -13.62
C THR A 55 12.01 0.94 -13.28
N GLU A 56 11.32 1.31 -12.20
CA GLU A 56 10.12 0.63 -11.74
C GLU A 56 9.07 0.44 -12.86
N VAL A 57 8.58 -0.79 -13.03
CA VAL A 57 7.61 -1.13 -14.09
C VAL A 57 6.23 -0.58 -13.78
N ALA A 58 5.78 -0.72 -12.53
CA ALA A 58 4.51 -0.19 -12.05
C ALA A 58 4.74 1.22 -11.50
N LEU A 59 4.07 2.22 -12.07
CA LEU A 59 4.38 3.63 -11.80
C LEU A 59 3.62 4.19 -10.58
N GLY A 60 2.69 3.42 -10.02
CA GLY A 60 1.85 3.86 -8.91
C GLY A 60 0.56 4.53 -9.38
N TYR A 61 -0.40 4.66 -8.47
CA TYR A 61 -1.65 5.35 -8.76
C TYR A 61 -1.48 6.88 -8.67
N THR A 62 -2.27 7.59 -9.48
CA THR A 62 -2.57 9.00 -9.20
C THR A 62 -3.50 9.12 -7.99
N LYS A 63 -3.67 10.35 -7.49
CA LYS A 63 -4.64 10.67 -6.43
C LYS A 63 -6.04 10.18 -6.79
N GLU A 64 -6.49 10.48 -8.00
CA GLU A 64 -7.83 10.17 -8.49
C GLU A 64 -8.01 8.67 -8.61
N GLN A 65 -7.03 7.95 -9.17
CA GLN A 65 -7.05 6.48 -9.22
C GLN A 65 -7.15 5.86 -7.82
N ALA A 66 -6.38 6.36 -6.86
CA ALA A 66 -6.42 5.85 -5.50
C ALA A 66 -7.78 6.07 -4.84
N ILE A 67 -8.39 7.25 -4.99
CA ILE A 67 -9.72 7.53 -4.41
C ILE A 67 -10.81 6.71 -5.10
N VAL A 68 -10.77 6.59 -6.43
CA VAL A 68 -11.73 5.77 -7.20
C VAL A 68 -11.63 4.31 -6.77
N GLU A 69 -10.43 3.75 -6.72
CA GLU A 69 -10.19 2.35 -6.33
C GLU A 69 -10.58 2.09 -4.86
N ALA A 70 -10.29 3.03 -3.95
CA ALA A 70 -10.68 2.93 -2.55
C ALA A 70 -12.20 2.89 -2.38
N ASN A 71 -12.95 3.61 -3.21
CA ASN A 71 -14.42 3.61 -3.16
C ASN A 71 -15.07 2.30 -3.64
N ARG A 72 -14.32 1.39 -4.28
CA ARG A 72 -14.78 0.01 -4.58
C ARG A 72 -14.90 -0.86 -3.34
N CYS A 73 -14.22 -0.51 -2.24
CA CYS A 73 -14.25 -1.27 -1.00
C CYS A 73 -15.64 -1.23 -0.36
N LEU A 74 -16.21 -2.40 -0.08
CA LEU A 74 -17.55 -2.55 0.51
C LEU A 74 -17.60 -2.31 2.02
N GLN A 75 -16.46 -2.03 2.67
CA GLN A 75 -16.36 -1.88 4.13
C GLN A 75 -17.01 -3.08 4.86
N CYS A 76 -16.60 -4.29 4.49
CA CYS A 76 -17.16 -5.52 5.01
C CYS A 76 -16.96 -5.63 6.53
N LYS A 77 -18.06 -5.74 7.30
CA LYS A 77 -18.03 -5.84 8.77
C LYS A 77 -17.18 -7.01 9.32
N ASN A 78 -17.06 -8.10 8.56
CA ASN A 78 -16.29 -9.28 8.96
C ASN A 78 -14.81 -9.24 8.50
N GLU A 79 -14.41 -8.17 7.81
CA GLU A 79 -13.03 -7.83 7.44
C GLU A 79 -12.17 -9.01 6.95
N PRO A 80 -12.62 -9.78 5.93
CA PRO A 80 -11.91 -10.99 5.50
C PRO A 80 -10.51 -10.69 4.96
N CYS A 81 -10.30 -9.49 4.41
CA CYS A 81 -9.00 -9.03 3.94
C CYS A 81 -7.96 -8.88 5.06
N VAL A 82 -8.39 -8.47 6.27
CA VAL A 82 -7.51 -8.33 7.46
C VAL A 82 -6.98 -9.69 7.87
N LYS A 83 -7.86 -10.71 7.94
CA LYS A 83 -7.49 -12.11 8.23
C LYS A 83 -6.54 -12.71 7.18
N GLY A 84 -6.61 -12.22 5.94
CA GLY A 84 -5.72 -12.63 4.85
C GLY A 84 -4.36 -11.91 4.87
N CYS A 85 -4.18 -10.89 5.70
CA CYS A 85 -2.94 -10.15 5.83
C CYS A 85 -2.10 -10.74 6.99
N PRO A 86 -0.85 -11.19 6.75
CA PRO A 86 -0.03 -11.80 7.80
C PRO A 86 0.21 -10.91 9.04
N VAL A 87 0.21 -9.59 8.86
CA VAL A 87 0.40 -8.62 9.94
C VAL A 87 -0.90 -7.91 10.36
N ASN A 88 -2.04 -8.39 9.86
CA ASN A 88 -3.38 -7.86 10.20
C ASN A 88 -3.52 -6.34 10.01
N VAL A 89 -3.01 -5.79 8.90
CA VAL A 89 -3.23 -4.37 8.56
C VAL A 89 -4.72 -4.05 8.64
N HIS A 90 -5.07 -2.91 9.24
CA HIS A 90 -6.42 -2.38 9.35
C HIS A 90 -6.93 -1.87 7.98
N ILE A 91 -7.14 -2.82 7.07
CA ILE A 91 -7.39 -2.58 5.64
C ILE A 91 -8.64 -1.73 5.39
N PRO A 92 -9.82 -2.06 5.95
CA PRO A 92 -11.01 -1.22 5.78
C PRO A 92 -10.81 0.22 6.25
N GLN A 93 -10.09 0.41 7.36
CA GLN A 93 -9.85 1.69 8.02
C GLN A 93 -8.98 2.59 7.14
N PHE A 94 -7.80 2.13 6.72
CA PHE A 94 -6.94 2.96 5.87
C PHE A 94 -7.59 3.24 4.51
N ILE A 95 -8.31 2.26 3.93
CA ILE A 95 -9.02 2.47 2.66
C ILE A 95 -10.15 3.50 2.83
N ALA A 96 -10.82 3.54 3.98
CA ALA A 96 -11.82 4.57 4.27
C ALA A 96 -11.18 5.98 4.34
N HIS A 97 -9.97 6.11 4.87
CA HIS A 97 -9.21 7.35 4.83
C HIS A 97 -8.83 7.75 3.40
N VAL A 98 -8.33 6.80 2.58
CA VAL A 98 -8.03 7.06 1.15
C VAL A 98 -9.28 7.51 0.38
N ALA A 99 -10.42 6.86 0.61
CA ALA A 99 -11.68 7.22 -0.04
C ALA A 99 -12.15 8.66 0.27
N LYS A 100 -11.71 9.23 1.40
CA LYS A 100 -11.96 10.63 1.81
C LYS A 100 -10.86 11.60 1.38
N GLY A 101 -9.79 11.12 0.74
CA GLY A 101 -8.62 11.93 0.41
C GLY A 101 -7.68 12.21 1.59
N ASP A 102 -7.90 11.58 2.75
CA ASP A 102 -7.09 11.75 3.96
C ASP A 102 -5.90 10.78 3.97
N PHE A 103 -4.93 11.03 3.11
CA PHE A 103 -3.81 10.10 2.89
C PHE A 103 -2.86 10.01 4.07
N LYS A 104 -2.78 11.07 4.90
CA LYS A 104 -1.92 11.05 6.09
C LYS A 104 -2.46 10.09 7.14
N SER A 105 -3.75 10.16 7.47
CA SER A 105 -4.34 9.20 8.40
C SER A 105 -4.32 7.78 7.82
N ALA A 106 -4.46 7.62 6.50
CA ALA A 106 -4.36 6.31 5.86
C ALA A 106 -2.98 5.63 6.08
N VAL A 107 -1.88 6.36 5.87
CA VAL A 107 -0.53 5.79 6.08
C VAL A 107 -0.25 5.56 7.57
N ASP A 108 -0.74 6.43 8.45
CA ASP A 108 -0.59 6.26 9.90
C ASP A 108 -1.31 5.01 10.41
N GLU A 109 -2.53 4.76 9.90
CA GLU A 109 -3.32 3.58 10.21
C GLU A 109 -2.59 2.29 9.79
N ILE A 110 -1.95 2.27 8.62
CA ILE A 110 -1.14 1.12 8.18
C ILE A 110 0.07 0.93 9.10
N LYS A 111 0.76 2.02 9.45
CA LYS A 111 1.97 2.00 10.28
C LYS A 111 1.74 1.53 11.71
N MET A 112 0.50 1.40 12.16
CA MET A 112 0.17 0.76 13.43
C MET A 112 0.58 -0.72 13.48
N THR A 113 0.59 -1.39 12.32
CA THR A 113 0.84 -2.84 12.22
C THR A 113 1.93 -3.20 11.21
N ASN A 114 2.20 -2.34 10.22
CA ASN A 114 3.21 -2.57 9.20
C ASN A 114 4.22 -1.41 9.12
N LEU A 115 5.49 -1.67 9.46
CA LEU A 115 6.56 -0.68 9.40
C LEU A 115 7.04 -0.37 7.97
N LEU A 116 6.79 -1.26 7.00
CA LEU A 116 7.37 -1.20 5.64
C LEU A 116 6.28 -1.14 4.55
N PRO A 117 5.28 -0.24 4.63
CA PRO A 117 4.13 -0.25 3.73
C PRO A 117 4.51 0.01 2.26
N ALA A 118 5.49 0.88 2.00
CA ALA A 118 6.00 1.12 0.65
C ALA A 118 6.59 -0.14 0.00
N ILE A 119 7.08 -1.09 0.81
CA ILE A 119 7.68 -2.35 0.35
C ILE A 119 6.59 -3.41 0.22
N CYS A 120 5.81 -3.63 1.28
CA CYS A 120 4.72 -4.61 1.28
C CYS A 120 3.69 -4.35 0.16
N GLY A 121 3.33 -3.09 -0.09
CA GLY A 121 2.44 -2.71 -1.18
C GLY A 121 2.96 -3.07 -2.57
N ARG A 122 4.29 -3.21 -2.73
CA ARG A 122 4.96 -3.60 -3.98
C ARG A 122 5.13 -5.11 -4.12
N VAL A 123 5.55 -5.79 -3.06
CA VAL A 123 6.12 -7.14 -3.17
C VAL A 123 5.29 -8.25 -2.53
N CYS A 124 4.29 -7.92 -1.71
CA CYS A 124 3.41 -8.95 -1.15
C CYS A 124 2.69 -9.70 -2.29
N PRO A 125 2.54 -11.03 -2.23
CA PRO A 125 1.70 -11.78 -3.16
C PRO A 125 0.23 -11.61 -2.77
N GLN A 126 -0.36 -10.44 -3.05
CA GLN A 126 -1.67 -10.07 -2.52
C GLN A 126 -2.78 -11.03 -2.96
N GLU A 127 -2.63 -11.66 -4.12
CA GLU A 127 -3.54 -12.68 -4.65
C GLU A 127 -3.62 -13.94 -3.77
N LYS A 128 -2.58 -14.22 -2.99
CA LYS A 128 -2.54 -15.30 -1.99
C LYS A 128 -2.80 -14.80 -0.56
N GLN A 129 -2.96 -13.49 -0.37
CA GLN A 129 -3.10 -12.83 0.93
C GLN A 129 -4.40 -12.01 0.98
N CYS A 130 -4.30 -10.71 1.30
CA CYS A 130 -5.42 -9.82 1.56
C CYS A 130 -6.41 -9.73 0.38
N GLN A 131 -5.94 -9.66 -0.87
CA GLN A 131 -6.81 -9.60 -2.06
C GLN A 131 -7.48 -10.94 -2.35
N GLY A 132 -6.79 -12.06 -2.09
CA GLY A 132 -7.36 -13.41 -2.19
C GLY A 132 -8.60 -13.62 -1.30
N GLN A 133 -8.69 -12.88 -0.20
CA GLN A 133 -9.84 -12.93 0.70
C GLN A 133 -10.91 -11.85 0.45
N CYS A 134 -10.65 -10.91 -0.46
CA CYS A 134 -11.54 -9.76 -0.71
C CYS A 134 -12.91 -10.19 -1.26
N THR A 135 -13.99 -9.74 -0.60
CA THR A 135 -15.37 -10.01 -1.03
C THR A 135 -15.65 -9.53 -2.45
N VAL A 136 -15.14 -8.36 -2.85
CA VAL A 136 -15.31 -7.84 -4.22
C VAL A 136 -14.71 -8.79 -5.26
N GLY A 137 -13.54 -9.38 -4.98
CA GLY A 137 -12.92 -10.37 -5.85
C GLY A 137 -13.74 -11.66 -5.92
N LYS A 138 -14.21 -12.16 -4.77
CA LYS A 138 -15.08 -13.35 -4.70
C LYS A 138 -16.40 -13.18 -5.47
N MET A 139 -17.04 -12.01 -5.34
CA MET A 139 -18.27 -11.68 -6.07
C MET A 139 -18.07 -11.64 -7.59
N ASN A 140 -16.91 -11.15 -8.02
CA ASN A 140 -16.51 -11.11 -9.43
C ASN A 140 -15.86 -12.42 -9.92
N LYS A 141 -15.77 -13.44 -9.06
CA LYS A 141 -15.11 -14.73 -9.32
C LYS A 141 -13.67 -14.59 -9.84
N SER A 142 -12.98 -13.51 -9.47
CA SER A 142 -11.61 -13.24 -9.87
C SER A 142 -10.90 -12.37 -8.85
N VAL A 143 -9.74 -12.83 -8.38
CA VAL A 143 -8.87 -12.06 -7.47
C VAL A 143 -8.32 -10.80 -8.12
N GLU A 144 -8.15 -10.79 -9.45
CA GLU A 144 -7.70 -9.60 -10.18
C GLU A 144 -8.74 -8.48 -10.17
N LYS A 145 -10.00 -8.81 -9.91
CA LYS A 145 -11.11 -7.86 -9.77
C LYS A 145 -11.36 -7.46 -8.30
N ALA A 146 -10.55 -7.93 -7.35
CA ALA A 146 -10.60 -7.47 -5.97
C ALA A 146 -10.32 -5.96 -5.86
N VAL A 147 -10.55 -5.40 -4.67
CA VAL A 147 -9.99 -4.09 -4.33
C VAL A 147 -8.48 -4.21 -4.33
N SER A 148 -7.79 -3.28 -4.98
CA SER A 148 -6.33 -3.29 -5.15
C SER A 148 -5.59 -2.83 -3.89
N ILE A 149 -5.73 -3.58 -2.81
CA ILE A 149 -5.24 -3.23 -1.46
C ILE A 149 -3.74 -2.90 -1.47
N GLY A 150 -2.91 -3.72 -2.10
CA GLY A 150 -1.46 -3.49 -2.15
C GLY A 150 -1.09 -2.20 -2.90
N ARG A 151 -1.84 -1.88 -3.95
CA ARG A 151 -1.63 -0.65 -4.74
C ARG A 151 -2.03 0.61 -3.94
N LEU A 152 -3.08 0.52 -3.12
CA LEU A 152 -3.50 1.60 -2.22
C LEU A 152 -2.50 1.78 -1.07
N GLU A 153 -2.01 0.69 -0.47
CA GLU A 153 -0.96 0.70 0.55
C GLU A 153 0.33 1.35 0.02
N ARG A 154 0.75 0.96 -1.19
CA ARG A 154 1.87 1.59 -1.90
C ARG A 154 1.62 3.08 -2.09
N PHE A 155 0.46 3.45 -2.63
CA PHE A 155 0.13 4.85 -2.96
C PHE A 155 0.27 5.77 -1.75
N VAL A 156 -0.31 5.40 -0.60
CA VAL A 156 -0.26 6.27 0.58
C VAL A 156 1.13 6.38 1.19
N ALA A 157 1.93 5.30 1.13
CA ALA A 157 3.30 5.32 1.60
C ALA A 157 4.22 6.16 0.68
N ASP A 158 4.03 6.05 -0.63
CA ASP A 158 4.74 6.88 -1.62
C ASP A 158 4.31 8.35 -1.50
N TRP A 159 3.02 8.62 -1.31
CA TRP A 159 2.49 9.96 -1.09
C TRP A 159 3.11 10.62 0.14
N GLU A 160 3.17 9.92 1.27
CA GLU A 160 3.77 10.46 2.50
C GLU A 160 5.25 10.82 2.31
N ARG A 161 6.01 9.94 1.64
CA ARG A 161 7.43 10.16 1.30
C ARG A 161 7.58 11.38 0.41
N ASN A 162 6.83 11.46 -0.68
CA ASN A 162 6.96 12.53 -1.69
C ASN A 162 6.50 13.90 -1.17
N ASN A 163 5.65 13.93 -0.14
CA ASN A 163 5.22 15.16 0.51
C ASN A 163 6.05 15.51 1.76
N ASN A 164 7.09 14.74 2.08
CA ASN A 164 7.93 14.93 3.27
C ASN A 164 7.13 14.95 4.59
N LEU A 165 6.07 14.13 4.68
CA LEU A 165 5.17 14.07 5.85
C LEU A 165 5.47 12.89 6.78
N THR A 166 6.65 12.29 6.68
CA THR A 166 7.03 11.14 7.51
C THR A 166 7.01 11.51 8.99
N THR A 167 6.17 10.82 9.76
CA THR A 167 6.15 10.98 11.22
C THR A 167 7.15 10.03 11.88
N SER A 168 8.08 10.59 12.65
CA SER A 168 8.96 9.77 13.49
C SER A 168 8.14 9.17 14.64
N PRO A 169 8.22 7.85 14.88
CA PRO A 169 7.53 7.24 16.00
C PRO A 169 7.99 7.84 17.33
N SER A 170 7.08 7.92 18.29
CA SER A 170 7.45 8.25 19.66
C SER A 170 8.36 7.17 20.25
N VAL A 171 9.29 7.61 21.08
CA VAL A 171 10.25 6.76 21.78
C VAL A 171 9.97 6.85 23.28
N ALA A 172 9.80 5.71 23.94
CA ALA A 172 9.64 5.63 25.38
C ALA A 172 10.91 6.11 26.13
N ALA A 173 10.75 6.38 27.43
CA ALA A 173 11.88 6.76 28.27
C ALA A 173 13.03 5.72 28.19
N PRO A 174 14.30 6.16 28.24
CA PRO A 174 15.43 5.25 28.19
C PRO A 174 15.36 4.18 29.28
N THR A 175 15.46 2.92 28.86
CA THR A 175 15.41 1.76 29.76
C THR A 175 16.77 1.39 30.35
N GLY A 176 17.86 1.95 29.81
CA GLY A 176 19.25 1.57 30.13
C GLY A 176 19.70 0.22 29.56
N LYS A 177 18.82 -0.51 28.87
CA LYS A 177 19.13 -1.82 28.25
C LYS A 177 19.66 -1.65 26.83
N LYS A 178 20.58 -2.55 26.45
CA LYS A 178 21.17 -2.63 25.10
C LYS A 178 20.65 -3.85 24.34
N VAL A 179 20.36 -3.68 23.06
CA VAL A 179 19.89 -4.73 22.14
C VAL A 179 20.81 -4.76 20.92
N ALA A 180 21.36 -5.94 20.62
CA ALA A 180 22.09 -6.20 19.39
C ALA A 180 21.19 -6.96 18.41
N VAL A 181 21.04 -6.43 17.19
CA VAL A 181 20.30 -7.07 16.10
C VAL A 181 21.29 -7.52 15.04
N ILE A 182 21.33 -8.82 14.73
CA ILE A 182 22.23 -9.38 13.71
C ILE A 182 21.45 -9.52 12.40
N GLY A 183 21.83 -8.72 11.40
CA GLY A 183 21.21 -8.64 10.07
C GLY A 183 20.27 -7.44 9.93
N SER A 184 20.36 -6.75 8.79
CA SER A 184 19.59 -5.53 8.49
C SER A 184 18.47 -5.75 7.45
N GLY A 185 18.01 -6.99 7.28
CA GLY A 185 16.84 -7.29 6.46
C GLY A 185 15.53 -6.77 7.08
N PRO A 186 14.37 -7.02 6.43
CA PRO A 186 13.06 -6.59 6.93
C PRO A 186 12.83 -6.98 8.40
N ALA A 187 13.14 -8.22 8.78
CA ALA A 187 12.97 -8.70 10.15
C ALA A 187 13.84 -7.92 11.16
N GLY A 188 15.13 -7.74 10.85
CA GLY A 188 16.06 -7.04 11.72
C GLY A 188 15.71 -5.56 11.89
N LEU A 189 15.34 -4.88 10.81
CA LEU A 189 14.93 -3.47 10.87
C LEU A 189 13.62 -3.28 11.64
N THR A 190 12.65 -4.19 11.51
CA THR A 190 11.41 -4.14 12.29
C THR A 190 11.69 -4.33 13.78
N VAL A 191 12.46 -5.35 14.15
CA VAL A 191 12.84 -5.58 15.56
C VAL A 191 13.63 -4.39 16.11
N ALA A 192 14.56 -3.85 15.34
CA ALA A 192 15.34 -2.69 15.75
C ALA A 192 14.46 -1.47 16.02
N ALA A 193 13.50 -1.18 15.14
CA ALA A 193 12.57 -0.08 15.31
C ALA A 193 11.68 -0.26 16.55
N ASP A 194 11.12 -1.45 16.76
CA ASP A 194 10.24 -1.71 17.91
C ASP A 194 11.01 -1.69 19.24
N CYS A 195 12.21 -2.27 19.29
CA CYS A 195 13.09 -2.16 20.47
C CYS A 195 13.48 -0.70 20.73
N ARG A 196 13.76 0.08 19.68
CA ARG A 196 14.09 1.51 19.83
C ARG A 196 12.89 2.28 20.39
N ARG A 197 11.68 2.05 19.87
CA ARG A 197 10.42 2.64 20.35
C ARG A 197 10.16 2.30 21.82
N ALA A 198 10.51 1.10 22.27
CA ALA A 198 10.43 0.68 23.67
C ALA A 198 11.49 1.33 24.59
N GLY A 199 12.37 2.20 24.07
CA GLY A 199 13.35 2.94 24.86
C GLY A 199 14.66 2.18 25.09
N HIS A 200 14.95 1.13 24.30
CA HIS A 200 16.24 0.44 24.32
C HIS A 200 17.27 1.16 23.43
N ASP A 201 18.55 1.00 23.79
CA ASP A 201 19.69 1.34 22.93
C ASP A 201 19.96 0.18 21.98
N VAL A 202 19.84 0.42 20.67
CA VAL A 202 19.81 -0.65 19.65
C VAL A 202 20.97 -0.47 18.69
N THR A 203 21.77 -1.52 18.52
CA THR A 203 22.81 -1.58 17.48
C THR A 203 22.47 -2.69 16.49
N VAL A 204 22.43 -2.35 15.19
CA VAL A 204 22.22 -3.31 14.10
C VAL A 204 23.59 -3.63 13.49
N PHE A 205 23.91 -4.93 13.43
CA PHE A 205 25.13 -5.44 12.80
C PHE A 205 24.77 -6.02 11.44
N GLU A 206 25.42 -5.54 10.39
CA GLU A 206 25.22 -6.00 9.02
C GLU A 206 26.55 -6.45 8.43
N ALA A 207 26.55 -7.59 7.74
CA ALA A 207 27.75 -8.15 7.12
C ALA A 207 28.12 -7.40 5.83
N PHE A 208 27.13 -6.89 5.10
CA PHE A 208 27.32 -6.16 3.85
C PHE A 208 27.51 -4.65 4.05
N HIS A 209 28.00 -3.98 3.01
CA HIS A 209 28.31 -2.54 3.00
C HIS A 209 27.08 -1.62 2.90
N LYS A 210 25.88 -2.19 2.71
CA LYS A 210 24.58 -1.46 2.73
C LYS A 210 23.56 -2.27 3.52
N ALA A 211 22.74 -1.58 4.29
CA ALA A 211 21.64 -2.17 5.04
C ALA A 211 20.42 -2.45 4.14
N GLY A 212 19.62 -3.45 4.48
CA GLY A 212 18.33 -3.76 3.82
C GLY A 212 18.16 -5.21 3.38
N GLY A 213 19.23 -6.03 3.43
CA GLY A 213 19.19 -7.44 3.07
C GLY A 213 18.63 -7.67 1.66
N VAL A 214 17.64 -8.57 1.54
CA VAL A 214 16.99 -8.90 0.25
C VAL A 214 16.35 -7.68 -0.44
N MET A 215 15.97 -6.64 0.31
CA MET A 215 15.39 -5.41 -0.27
C MET A 215 16.42 -4.60 -1.06
N VAL A 216 17.72 -4.82 -0.85
CA VAL A 216 18.81 -4.12 -1.55
C VAL A 216 19.57 -5.05 -2.49
N TYR A 217 19.76 -6.31 -2.10
CA TYR A 217 20.60 -7.25 -2.85
C TYR A 217 19.83 -8.35 -3.60
N GLY A 218 18.51 -8.43 -3.41
CA GLY A 218 17.69 -9.50 -4.00
C GLY A 218 16.61 -8.97 -4.95
N ILE A 219 15.75 -8.08 -4.45
CA ILE A 219 14.64 -7.53 -5.25
C ILE A 219 15.20 -6.47 -6.20
N PRO A 220 15.02 -6.61 -7.52
CA PRO A 220 15.53 -5.64 -8.49
C PRO A 220 14.76 -4.31 -8.44
N GLU A 221 15.43 -3.23 -8.85
CA GLU A 221 14.89 -1.86 -8.88
C GLU A 221 13.62 -1.69 -9.74
N PHE A 222 13.42 -2.56 -10.73
CA PHE A 222 12.26 -2.47 -11.62
C PHE A 222 10.94 -2.90 -10.96
N ARG A 223 10.92 -3.22 -9.66
CA ARG A 223 9.82 -3.89 -8.97
C ARG A 223 9.27 -3.15 -7.75
#